data_AF-A0A3C0VQG8-F1
#
_entry.id   AF-A0A3C0VQG8-F1
#
_cell.length_a   1.000
_cell.length_b   1.000
_cell.length_c   1.000
_cell.angle_alpha   90.00
_cell.angle_beta   90.00
_cell.angle_gamma   90.00
#
_symmetry.space_group_name_H-M   'P 1'
#
loop_
_entity.id
_entity.type
_entity.pdbx_description
1 polymer ?
#
loop_
_entity_poly.entity_id
_entity_poly.type
_entity_poly.pdbx_seq_one_letter_code
_entity_poly.pdbx_strand_id
1 'polypeptide(L)'
;MENKAYVYSSLAPSKEQEAKILELLKNKYGKEYLLEWKESKDYPGGFRLVVGDHIYDWNNKGRFLQLKERLENLVGSNENIISLIRENIEDFAPSTDPEEIGNVITVGDGIAVVSGLNNATYGEILVFESGIKGMVLDLRADEIGCILFDDDADIYEGSKVRRTRKTAGVSVGQAMLGRVVDALGSPIDGEGPIASEAYMEIEHPAPAIIDRQPVDTPMETGILSIDSMFPIGRGQRELIIG
;
A
#
# COMPACT_ATOMS: atom_id res chain seq x y z
N MET A 1 -11.75 23.66 20.39
CA MET A 1 -10.56 22.81 20.60
C MET A 1 -9.43 23.45 19.81
N GLU A 2 -8.34 23.82 20.46
CA GLU A 2 -7.18 24.40 19.77
C GLU A 2 -6.60 23.36 18.82
N ASN A 3 -6.45 23.70 17.53
CA ASN A 3 -5.79 22.81 16.58
C ASN A 3 -4.29 22.86 16.86
N LYS A 4 -3.72 21.78 17.40
CA LYS A 4 -2.29 21.70 17.72
C LYS A 4 -1.54 20.93 16.65
N ALA A 5 -0.36 21.43 16.28
CA ALA A 5 0.59 20.76 15.40
C ALA A 5 1.92 20.61 16.13
N TYR A 6 2.52 19.43 16.05
CA TYR A 6 3.77 19.14 16.76
C TYR A 6 4.94 19.08 15.79
N VAL A 7 6.03 19.78 16.09
CA VAL A 7 7.27 19.71 15.31
C VAL A 7 8.33 19.02 16.14
N TYR A 8 8.84 17.90 15.64
CA TYR A 8 9.93 17.14 16.23
C TYR A 8 11.20 17.37 15.43
N SER A 9 12.22 17.98 16.05
CA SER A 9 13.51 18.23 15.41
C SER A 9 14.63 18.33 16.45
N SER A 10 15.87 18.09 16.01
CA SER A 10 17.06 18.18 16.86
C SER A 10 17.43 19.63 17.23
N LEU A 11 17.02 20.59 16.40
CA LEU A 11 17.19 22.03 16.62
C LEU A 11 15.82 22.70 16.47
N ALA A 12 15.53 23.69 17.32
CA ALA A 12 14.31 24.47 17.20
C ALA A 12 14.22 25.10 15.79
N PRO A 13 13.04 25.03 15.14
CA PRO A 13 12.86 25.63 13.82
C PRO A 13 13.12 27.13 13.87
N SER A 14 13.76 27.67 12.83
CA SER A 14 13.97 29.13 12.73
C SER A 14 12.64 29.85 12.54
N LYS A 15 12.55 31.14 12.90
CA LYS A 15 11.32 31.95 12.73
C LYS A 15 10.79 31.94 11.28
N GLU A 16 11.67 31.81 10.29
CA GLU A 16 11.29 31.66 8.88
C GLU A 16 10.71 30.28 8.57
N GLN A 17 11.23 29.22 9.20
CA GLN A 17 10.71 27.86 9.06
C GLN A 17 9.34 27.72 9.74
N GLU A 18 9.19 28.27 10.94
CA GLU A 18 7.89 28.30 11.64
C GLU A 18 6.81 29.01 10.81
N ALA A 19 7.14 30.18 10.24
CA ALA A 19 6.22 30.93 9.38
C ALA A 19 5.80 30.12 8.14
N LYS A 20 6.75 29.46 7.47
CA LYS A 20 6.48 28.59 6.31
C LYS A 20 5.61 27.39 6.68
N ILE A 21 5.84 26.77 7.83
CA ILE A 21 5.04 25.64 8.30
C ILE A 21 3.60 26.10 8.59
N LEU A 22 3.44 27.23 9.28
CA LEU A 22 2.12 27.79 9.57
C LEU A 22 1.37 28.20 8.30
N GLU A 23 2.06 28.78 7.31
CA GLU A 23 1.49 29.12 6.01
C GLU A 23 1.04 27.86 5.24
N LEU A 24 1.84 26.80 5.27
CA LEU A 24 1.51 25.51 4.66
C LEU A 24 0.28 24.88 5.32
N LEU A 25 0.22 24.88 6.66
CA LEU A 25 -0.94 24.38 7.41
C LEU A 25 -2.20 25.19 7.10
N LYS A 26 -2.08 26.51 6.99
CA LYS A 26 -3.19 27.41 6.65
C LYS A 26 -3.71 27.15 5.24
N ASN A 27 -2.82 27.01 4.26
CA ASN A 27 -3.20 26.73 2.87
C ASN A 27 -3.83 25.35 2.70
N LYS A 28 -3.37 24.35 3.47
CA LYS A 28 -3.77 22.96 3.27
C LYS A 28 -5.01 22.55 4.07
N TYR A 29 -5.17 23.07 5.28
CA TYR A 29 -6.28 22.71 6.17
C TYR A 29 -7.27 23.86 6.43
N GLY A 30 -6.99 25.07 5.92
CA GLY A 30 -7.88 26.23 6.04
C GLY A 30 -8.12 26.73 7.46
N LYS A 31 -7.31 26.27 8.43
CA LYS A 31 -7.46 26.55 9.87
C LYS A 31 -6.14 27.05 10.45
N GLU A 32 -6.22 27.86 11.50
CA GLU A 32 -5.04 28.25 12.28
C GLU A 32 -4.66 27.12 13.24
N TYR A 33 -3.37 26.76 13.24
CA TYR A 33 -2.77 25.75 14.10
C TYR A 33 -1.77 26.40 15.05
N LEU A 34 -1.72 25.91 16.29
CA LEU A 34 -0.70 26.27 17.26
C LEU A 34 0.44 25.26 17.16
N LEU A 35 1.64 25.75 16.82
CA LEU A 35 2.84 24.93 16.64
C LEU A 35 3.53 24.71 17.99
N GLU A 36 3.65 23.47 18.43
CA GLU A 36 4.43 23.08 19.61
C GLU A 36 5.69 22.33 19.16
N TRP A 37 6.87 22.92 19.40
CA TRP A 37 8.14 22.25 19.16
C TRP A 37 8.50 21.31 20.30
N LYS A 38 8.95 20.10 19.95
CA LYS A 38 9.49 19.11 20.88
C LYS A 38 10.87 18.66 20.40
N GLU A 39 11.85 18.68 21.28
CA GLU A 39 13.20 18.19 20.98
C GLU A 39 13.15 16.67 20.76
N SER A 40 13.66 16.21 19.61
CA SER A 40 13.88 14.79 19.34
C SER A 40 15.20 14.58 18.61
N LYS A 41 15.98 13.62 19.10
CA LYS A 41 17.27 13.22 18.52
C LYS A 41 17.11 12.28 17.31
N ASP A 42 15.88 11.84 17.03
CA ASP A 42 15.58 10.88 15.96
C ASP A 42 15.64 11.51 14.55
N TYR A 43 15.73 12.85 14.47
CA TYR A 43 15.69 13.61 13.22
C TYR A 43 16.91 14.57 13.07
N PRO A 44 18.14 14.05 12.93
CA PRO A 44 19.32 14.90 12.74
C PRO A 44 19.26 15.64 11.39
N GLY A 45 19.15 16.96 11.44
CA GLY A 45 19.14 17.83 10.25
C GLY A 45 17.81 17.90 9.50
N GLY A 46 16.72 17.39 10.09
CA GLY A 46 15.37 17.47 9.54
C GLY A 46 14.33 17.77 10.63
N PHE A 47 13.06 17.78 10.25
CA PHE A 47 11.96 17.87 11.19
C PHE A 47 10.80 16.98 10.76
N ARG A 48 10.08 16.42 11.74
CA ARG A 48 8.81 15.73 11.54
C ARG A 48 7.70 16.63 12.05
N LEU A 49 6.75 16.96 11.19
CA LEU A 49 5.56 17.72 11.55
C LEU A 49 4.37 16.74 11.66
N VAL A 50 3.74 16.69 12.83
CA VAL A 50 2.59 15.83 13.12
C VAL A 50 1.35 16.69 13.34
N VAL A 51 0.29 16.42 12.57
CA VAL A 51 -0.98 17.14 12.59
C VAL A 51 -2.11 16.12 12.67
N GLY A 52 -2.57 15.82 13.89
CA GLY A 52 -3.45 14.66 14.10
C GLY A 52 -2.76 13.38 13.60
N ASP A 53 -3.39 12.67 12.68
CA ASP A 53 -2.88 11.43 12.07
C ASP A 53 -2.04 11.65 10.81
N HIS A 54 -1.90 12.90 10.36
CA HIS A 54 -1.05 13.25 9.22
C HIS A 54 0.36 13.57 9.68
N ILE A 55 1.33 12.85 9.11
CA ILE A 55 2.75 13.04 9.37
C ILE A 55 3.42 13.57 8.10
N TYR A 56 4.12 14.68 8.25
CA TYR A 56 5.01 15.27 7.26
C TYR A 56 6.44 15.03 7.70
N ASP A 57 7.11 14.10 7.04
CA ASP A 57 8.49 13.74 7.37
C ASP A 57 9.47 14.39 6.38
N TRP A 58 10.19 15.43 6.82
CA TRP A 58 11.25 16.07 6.04
C TRP A 58 12.64 15.48 6.35
N ASN A 59 12.73 14.22 6.75
CA ASN A 59 13.98 13.53 7.05
C ASN A 59 14.61 12.85 5.81
N ASN A 60 15.93 12.76 5.81
CA ASN A 60 16.73 11.96 4.88
C ASN A 60 16.33 10.47 4.89
N LYS A 61 15.87 9.93 6.03
CA LYS A 61 15.46 8.52 6.16
C LYS A 61 14.15 8.20 5.42
N GLY A 62 13.16 9.09 5.47
CA GLY A 62 11.91 8.95 4.69
C GLY A 62 12.16 9.09 3.19
N ARG A 63 12.99 10.07 2.80
CA ARG A 63 13.49 10.22 1.42
C ARG A 63 14.22 8.96 0.92
N PHE A 64 15.05 8.37 1.77
CA PHE A 64 15.77 7.14 1.44
C PHE A 64 14.83 5.92 1.32
N LEU A 65 13.78 5.84 2.14
CA LEU A 65 12.79 4.77 2.04
C LEU A 65 11.98 4.88 0.74
N GLN A 66 11.52 6.09 0.39
CA GLN A 66 10.85 6.37 -0.89
C GLN A 66 11.75 6.05 -2.09
N LEU A 67 13.04 6.40 -1.99
CA LEU A 67 14.02 6.05 -3.02
C LEU A 67 14.24 4.55 -3.11
N LYS A 68 14.35 3.85 -1.97
CA LYS A 68 14.53 2.38 -1.91
C LYS A 68 13.36 1.65 -2.57
N GLU A 69 12.11 1.98 -2.22
CA GLU A 69 10.92 1.36 -2.84
C GLU A 69 10.88 1.58 -4.35
N ARG A 70 11.28 2.76 -4.83
CA ARG A 70 11.32 3.07 -6.26
C ARG A 70 12.44 2.31 -6.98
N LEU A 71 13.60 2.13 -6.34
CA LEU A 71 14.72 1.36 -6.87
C LEU A 71 14.44 -0.14 -6.91
N GLU A 72 13.78 -0.70 -5.90
CA GLU A 72 13.41 -2.14 -5.88
C GLU A 72 12.49 -2.52 -7.05
N ASN A 73 11.60 -1.61 -7.47
CA ASN A 73 10.76 -1.81 -8.65
C ASN A 73 11.53 -1.77 -10.00
N LEU A 74 12.78 -1.28 -10.02
CA LEU A 74 13.57 -1.05 -11.24
C LEU A 74 14.65 -2.11 -11.52
N VAL A 75 15.03 -2.93 -10.53
CA VAL A 75 16.14 -3.91 -10.65
C VAL A 75 15.79 -5.10 -11.58
N GLY A 76 14.66 -5.05 -12.31
CA GLY A 76 14.23 -6.06 -13.27
C GLY A 76 14.86 -6.02 -14.66
N SER A 77 15.60 -4.96 -15.03
CA SER A 77 16.05 -4.75 -16.41
C SER A 77 17.57 -4.74 -16.54
N ASN A 78 18.12 -5.79 -17.14
CA ASN A 78 19.55 -5.88 -17.48
C ASN A 78 19.83 -5.05 -18.75
N GLU A 79 20.20 -3.78 -18.55
CA GLU A 79 21.34 -3.09 -19.16
C GLU A 79 21.33 -1.60 -18.73
N ASN A 80 22.47 -1.08 -18.29
CA ASN A 80 22.69 0.30 -17.77
C ASN A 80 22.06 0.66 -16.41
N ILE A 81 22.16 -0.26 -15.44
CA ILE A 81 21.76 -0.05 -14.04
C ILE A 81 22.36 1.26 -13.46
N ILE A 82 23.62 1.58 -13.75
CA ILE A 82 24.29 2.77 -13.17
C ILE A 82 23.71 4.08 -13.71
N SER A 83 23.38 4.14 -15.01
CA SER A 83 22.82 5.34 -15.64
C SER A 83 21.37 5.56 -15.21
N LEU A 84 20.57 4.48 -15.18
CA LEU A 84 19.18 4.50 -14.71
C LEU A 84 19.08 4.90 -13.23
N ILE A 85 19.96 4.39 -12.37
CA ILE A 85 20.03 4.80 -10.96
C ILE A 85 20.42 6.27 -10.85
N ARG A 86 21.41 6.73 -11.62
CA ARG A 86 21.87 8.12 -11.56
C ARG A 86 20.77 9.11 -12.00
N GLU A 87 20.10 8.84 -13.11
CA GLU A 87 18.98 9.65 -13.60
C GLU A 87 17.84 9.72 -12.59
N ASN A 88 17.46 8.59 -11.97
CA ASN A 88 16.40 8.59 -10.95
C ASN A 88 16.80 9.25 -9.64
N ILE A 89 18.09 9.26 -9.28
CA ILE A 89 18.59 10.04 -8.12
C ILE A 89 18.55 11.54 -8.44
N GLU A 90 18.90 11.94 -9.67
CA GLU A 90 18.86 13.35 -10.11
C GLU A 90 17.42 13.87 -10.22
N ASP A 91 16.47 13.04 -10.67
CA ASP A 91 15.05 13.37 -10.79
C ASP A 91 14.24 13.14 -9.49
N PHE A 92 14.89 12.77 -8.38
CA PHE A 92 14.21 12.52 -7.12
C PHE A 92 13.75 13.82 -6.45
N ALA A 93 12.51 14.22 -6.73
CA ALA A 93 11.79 15.20 -5.94
C ALA A 93 10.97 14.48 -4.83
N PRO A 94 11.25 14.73 -3.53
CA PRO A 94 10.45 14.19 -2.45
C PRO A 94 8.99 14.64 -2.61
N SER A 95 8.05 13.69 -2.66
CA SER A 95 6.64 14.03 -2.58
C SER A 95 6.37 14.66 -1.21
N THR A 96 5.68 15.80 -1.18
CA THR A 96 5.28 16.51 0.04
C THR A 96 3.87 16.11 0.50
N ASP A 97 3.41 14.95 0.02
CA ASP A 97 2.09 14.44 0.36
C ASP A 97 2.05 14.03 1.84
N PRO A 98 0.96 14.37 2.55
CA PRO A 98 0.80 13.88 3.91
C PRO A 98 0.66 12.37 3.85
N GLU A 99 1.53 11.67 4.57
CA GLU A 99 1.29 10.26 4.87
C GLU A 99 0.46 10.18 6.16
N GLU A 100 -0.61 9.41 6.09
CA GLU A 100 -1.39 9.07 7.28
C GLU A 100 -0.74 7.83 7.90
N ILE A 101 -0.34 7.94 9.17
CA ILE A 101 0.40 6.90 9.87
C ILE A 101 -0.41 6.47 11.10
N GLY A 102 -0.62 5.17 11.23
CA GLY A 102 -1.19 4.54 12.41
C GLY A 102 -0.14 3.81 13.23
N ASN A 103 -0.55 3.33 14.40
CA ASN A 103 0.28 2.52 15.28
C ASN A 103 -0.44 1.23 15.64
N VAL A 104 0.27 0.11 15.60
CA VAL A 104 -0.24 -1.19 16.06
C VAL A 104 -0.49 -1.11 17.58
N ILE A 105 -1.70 -1.43 18.01
CA ILE A 105 -2.09 -1.56 19.41
C ILE A 105 -1.79 -2.99 19.88
N THR A 106 -2.26 -3.97 19.12
CA THR A 106 -2.04 -5.39 19.41
C THR A 106 -1.85 -6.17 18.13
N VAL A 107 -1.07 -7.24 18.20
CA VAL A 107 -0.90 -8.20 17.11
C VAL A 107 -0.89 -9.61 17.69
N GLY A 108 -1.52 -10.55 16.99
CA GLY A 108 -1.48 -11.97 17.32
C GLY A 108 -2.34 -12.80 16.38
N ASP A 109 -1.90 -14.04 16.13
CA ASP A 109 -2.54 -15.01 15.24
C ASP A 109 -2.82 -14.44 13.83
N GLY A 110 -1.89 -13.61 13.32
CA GLY A 110 -2.01 -12.98 12.00
C GLY A 110 -3.06 -11.85 11.92
N ILE A 111 -3.56 -11.36 13.07
CA ILE A 111 -4.47 -10.22 13.15
C ILE A 111 -3.76 -9.06 13.87
N ALA A 112 -3.80 -7.88 13.27
CA ALA A 112 -3.31 -6.66 13.88
C ALA A 112 -4.46 -5.67 14.11
N VAL A 113 -4.49 -5.06 15.29
CA VAL A 113 -5.36 -3.94 15.63
C VAL A 113 -4.52 -2.67 15.56
N VAL A 114 -4.95 -1.72 14.74
CA VAL A 114 -4.22 -0.49 14.45
C VAL A 114 -5.06 0.71 14.89
N SER A 115 -4.41 1.67 15.53
CA SER A 115 -4.99 2.97 15.88
C SER A 115 -4.57 4.05 14.87
N GLY A 116 -5.40 5.08 14.73
CA GLY A 116 -5.21 6.14 13.75
C GLY A 116 -5.76 5.73 12.38
N LEU A 117 -5.19 6.29 11.31
CA LEU A 117 -5.63 6.02 9.92
C LEU A 117 -7.13 6.28 9.69
N ASN A 118 -7.65 7.41 10.19
CA ASN A 118 -9.08 7.74 10.17
C ASN A 118 -9.74 7.66 8.79
N ASN A 119 -8.97 7.87 7.73
CA ASN A 119 -9.51 7.85 6.37
C ASN A 119 -9.41 6.46 5.71
N ALA A 120 -8.99 5.41 6.42
CA ALA A 120 -8.86 4.05 5.90
C ALA A 120 -10.19 3.49 5.40
N THR A 121 -10.13 2.75 4.30
CA THR A 121 -11.32 2.11 3.70
C THR A 121 -11.30 0.60 3.90
N TYR A 122 -12.49 0.00 3.94
CA TYR A 122 -12.62 -1.45 3.96
C TYR A 122 -11.92 -2.07 2.74
N GLY A 123 -11.21 -3.17 2.93
CA GLY A 123 -10.46 -3.84 1.85
C GLY A 123 -9.19 -3.11 1.43
N GLU A 124 -8.80 -2.03 2.09
CA GLU A 124 -7.55 -1.32 1.78
C GLU A 124 -6.32 -2.10 2.25
N ILE A 125 -5.25 -2.03 1.46
CA ILE A 125 -3.95 -2.58 1.84
C ILE A 125 -3.18 -1.59 2.73
N LEU A 126 -2.70 -2.10 3.85
CA LEU A 126 -1.81 -1.43 4.78
C LEU A 126 -0.40 -2.02 4.65
N VAL A 127 0.62 -1.18 4.85
CA VAL A 127 2.03 -1.58 4.88
C VAL A 127 2.58 -1.27 6.26
N PHE A 128 3.09 -2.30 6.93
CA PHE A 128 3.69 -2.20 8.24
C PHE A 128 5.16 -1.77 8.11
N GLU A 129 5.75 -1.30 9.21
CA GLU A 129 7.16 -0.85 9.24
C GLU A 129 8.15 -1.95 8.83
N SER A 130 7.81 -3.21 9.11
CA SER A 130 8.54 -4.41 8.65
C SER A 130 8.49 -4.64 7.14
N GLY A 131 7.58 -3.97 6.42
CA GLY A 131 7.29 -4.21 5.01
C GLY A 131 6.19 -5.24 4.76
N ILE A 132 5.74 -5.93 5.82
CA ILE A 132 4.58 -6.83 5.76
C ILE A 132 3.36 -6.05 5.32
N LYS A 133 2.54 -6.68 4.47
CA LYS A 133 1.27 -6.12 4.02
C LYS A 133 0.13 -6.74 4.81
N GLY A 134 -0.91 -5.96 5.05
CA GLY A 134 -2.16 -6.44 5.59
C GLY A 134 -3.36 -5.80 4.91
N MET A 135 -4.55 -6.33 5.16
CA MET A 135 -5.80 -5.82 4.60
C MET A 135 -6.78 -5.46 5.71
N VAL A 136 -7.40 -4.29 5.57
CA VAL A 136 -8.45 -3.81 6.47
C VAL A 136 -9.71 -4.67 6.31
N LEU A 137 -10.18 -5.26 7.42
CA LEU A 137 -11.40 -6.06 7.49
C LEU A 137 -12.41 -5.60 8.55
N ASP A 138 -11.98 -4.80 9.53
CA ASP A 138 -12.86 -4.23 10.54
C ASP A 138 -12.54 -2.74 10.74
N LEU A 139 -13.58 -1.90 10.74
CA LEU A 139 -13.47 -0.46 10.93
C LEU A 139 -14.33 -0.05 12.13
N ARG A 140 -13.67 0.37 13.20
CA ARG A 140 -14.31 0.90 14.42
C ARG A 140 -14.01 2.39 14.56
N ALA A 141 -14.59 3.03 15.57
CA ALA A 141 -14.45 4.47 15.77
C ALA A 141 -12.98 4.93 15.94
N ASP A 142 -12.19 4.16 16.69
CA ASP A 142 -10.80 4.51 17.04
C ASP A 142 -9.79 3.39 16.68
N GLU A 143 -10.27 2.28 16.13
CA GLU A 143 -9.48 1.07 15.87
C GLU A 143 -9.81 0.48 14.50
N ILE A 144 -8.80 -0.12 13.88
CA ILE A 144 -8.91 -0.82 12.61
C ILE A 144 -8.40 -2.24 12.82
N GLY A 145 -9.23 -3.23 12.51
CA GLY A 145 -8.81 -4.61 12.44
C GLY A 145 -8.31 -4.92 11.04
N CYS A 146 -7.10 -5.46 10.94
CA CYS A 146 -6.52 -5.90 9.69
C CYS A 146 -5.93 -7.29 9.83
N ILE A 147 -6.03 -8.07 8.75
CA ILE A 147 -5.35 -9.35 8.63
C ILE A 147 -3.99 -9.14 8.00
N LEU A 148 -2.99 -9.89 8.44
CA LEU A 148 -1.66 -9.89 7.89
C LEU A 148 -1.55 -10.92 6.77
N PHE A 149 -0.80 -10.59 5.72
CA PHE A 149 -0.55 -11.49 4.60
C PHE A 149 0.71 -12.34 4.77
N ASP A 150 1.48 -12.10 5.83
CA ASP A 150 2.69 -12.82 6.19
C ASP A 150 2.74 -13.02 7.71
N ASP A 151 3.78 -13.69 8.20
CA ASP A 151 4.03 -13.94 9.62
C ASP A 151 4.06 -12.65 10.45
N ASP A 152 3.58 -12.71 11.69
CA ASP A 152 3.49 -11.56 12.60
C ASP A 152 4.75 -11.36 13.45
N ALA A 153 5.75 -12.25 13.33
CA ALA A 153 7.00 -12.21 14.10
C ALA A 153 7.75 -10.87 14.07
N ASP A 154 7.69 -10.14 12.94
CA ASP A 154 8.37 -8.85 12.75
C ASP A 154 7.48 -7.64 13.08
N ILE A 155 6.27 -7.87 13.60
CA ILE A 155 5.33 -6.83 14.00
C ILE A 155 5.16 -6.87 15.52
N TYR A 156 5.22 -5.70 16.14
CA TYR A 156 5.04 -5.53 17.58
C TYR A 156 4.20 -4.30 17.91
N GLU A 157 3.70 -4.23 19.14
CA GLU A 157 2.96 -3.06 19.64
C GLU A 157 3.77 -1.76 19.44
N GLY A 158 3.13 -0.74 18.90
CA GLY A 158 3.75 0.53 18.53
C GLY A 158 4.40 0.54 17.15
N SER A 159 4.43 -0.58 16.41
CA SER A 159 4.90 -0.61 15.02
C SER A 159 4.09 0.36 14.17
N LYS A 160 4.77 1.07 13.26
CA LYS A 160 4.09 2.01 12.38
C LYS A 160 3.40 1.29 11.24
N VAL A 161 2.24 1.81 10.88
CA VAL A 161 1.44 1.31 9.77
C VAL A 161 1.07 2.47 8.87
N ARG A 162 1.22 2.29 7.56
CA ARG A 162 0.84 3.29 6.58
C ARG A 162 -0.14 2.71 5.57
N ARG A 163 -0.96 3.59 5.03
CA ARG A 163 -1.97 3.27 4.02
C ARG A 163 -1.38 3.27 2.62
N THR A 164 -1.80 2.33 1.79
CA THR A 164 -1.47 2.35 0.35
C THR A 164 -2.45 3.15 -0.47
N ARG A 165 -3.65 3.47 0.07
CA ARG A 165 -4.79 4.06 -0.65
C ARG A 165 -5.28 3.22 -1.81
N LYS A 166 -4.93 1.93 -1.82
CA LYS A 166 -5.37 0.95 -2.82
C LYS A 166 -6.16 -0.13 -2.12
N THR A 167 -7.34 -0.41 -2.65
CA THR A 167 -8.09 -1.62 -2.32
C THR A 167 -7.28 -2.84 -2.74
N ALA A 168 -7.49 -3.96 -2.06
CA ALA A 168 -6.86 -5.23 -2.39
C ALA A 168 -7.09 -5.58 -3.86
N GLY A 169 -5.98 -5.76 -4.56
CA GLY A 169 -5.93 -5.91 -6.00
C GLY A 169 -4.60 -6.50 -6.41
N VAL A 170 -4.58 -7.04 -7.62
CA VAL A 170 -3.42 -7.69 -8.20
C VAL A 170 -3.06 -7.05 -9.54
N SER A 171 -1.78 -7.10 -9.86
CA SER A 171 -1.30 -6.74 -11.18
C SER A 171 -1.79 -7.77 -12.21
N VAL A 172 -2.27 -7.28 -13.36
CA VAL A 172 -2.79 -8.13 -14.45
C VAL A 172 -2.17 -7.71 -15.79
N GLY A 173 -2.17 -8.65 -16.74
CA GLY A 173 -1.66 -8.43 -18.09
C GLY A 173 -1.22 -9.71 -18.76
N GLN A 174 -0.92 -9.63 -20.06
CA GLN A 174 -0.51 -10.80 -20.84
C GLN A 174 0.82 -11.41 -20.36
N ALA A 175 1.69 -10.59 -19.76
CA ALA A 175 2.97 -11.02 -19.19
C ALA A 175 2.85 -12.03 -18.03
N MET A 176 1.65 -12.21 -17.47
CA MET A 176 1.37 -13.20 -16.43
C MET A 176 1.30 -14.64 -17.00
N LEU A 177 1.06 -14.80 -18.30
CA LEU A 177 0.92 -16.13 -18.90
C LEU A 177 2.22 -16.94 -18.78
N GLY A 178 2.10 -18.15 -18.25
CA GLY A 178 3.23 -19.07 -18.06
C GLY A 178 4.05 -18.83 -16.79
N ARG A 179 3.74 -17.76 -16.02
CA ARG A 179 4.40 -17.45 -14.76
C ARG A 179 3.71 -18.13 -13.59
N VAL A 180 4.43 -18.28 -12.48
CA VAL A 180 3.87 -18.72 -11.19
C VAL A 180 3.91 -17.56 -10.22
N VAL A 181 2.73 -17.19 -9.70
CA VAL A 181 2.55 -16.04 -8.81
C VAL A 181 1.89 -16.47 -7.49
N ASP A 182 2.16 -15.70 -6.43
CA ASP A 182 1.44 -15.80 -5.17
C ASP A 182 0.04 -15.13 -5.25
N ALA A 183 -0.71 -15.19 -4.14
CA ALA A 183 -2.05 -14.60 -4.05
C ALA A 183 -2.06 -13.06 -4.14
N LEU A 184 -0.92 -12.40 -3.97
CA LEU A 184 -0.75 -10.95 -4.11
C LEU A 184 -0.27 -10.55 -5.51
N GLY A 185 -0.04 -11.52 -6.40
CA GLY A 185 0.45 -11.32 -7.77
C GLY A 185 1.97 -11.18 -7.86
N SER A 186 2.73 -11.47 -6.81
CA SER A 186 4.20 -11.46 -6.85
C SER A 186 4.72 -12.76 -7.49
N PRO A 187 5.73 -12.69 -8.37
CA PRO A 187 6.30 -13.89 -8.98
C PRO A 187 7.07 -14.74 -7.96
N ILE A 188 6.83 -16.05 -7.96
CA ILE A 188 7.50 -17.03 -7.07
C ILE A 188 8.28 -18.10 -7.85
N ASP A 189 8.30 -17.99 -9.19
CA ASP A 189 9.04 -18.88 -10.08
C ASP A 189 10.54 -18.56 -10.21
N GLY A 190 10.99 -17.41 -9.69
CA GLY A 190 12.39 -16.99 -9.77
C GLY A 190 12.81 -16.40 -11.13
N GLU A 191 11.88 -16.18 -12.06
CA GLU A 191 12.17 -15.63 -13.40
C GLU A 191 12.23 -14.09 -13.44
N GLY A 192 12.32 -13.46 -12.26
CA GLY A 192 12.35 -12.00 -12.12
C GLY A 192 10.96 -11.35 -12.13
N PRO A 193 10.88 -10.01 -12.15
CA PRO A 193 9.61 -9.29 -12.05
C PRO A 193 8.74 -9.46 -13.30
N ILE A 194 7.42 -9.34 -13.13
CA ILE A 194 6.45 -9.38 -14.23
C ILE A 194 6.09 -7.95 -14.64
N ALA A 195 6.23 -7.63 -15.92
CA ALA A 195 5.79 -6.36 -16.47
C ALA A 195 4.25 -6.33 -16.54
N SER A 196 3.61 -5.73 -15.54
CA SER A 196 2.15 -5.62 -15.48
C SER A 196 1.62 -4.46 -16.33
N GLU A 197 0.51 -4.68 -17.03
CA GLU A 197 -0.12 -3.66 -17.88
C GLU A 197 -1.18 -2.86 -17.12
N ALA A 198 -1.83 -3.48 -16.14
CA ALA A 198 -2.88 -2.87 -15.34
C ALA A 198 -2.91 -3.43 -13.91
N TYR A 199 -3.69 -2.76 -13.06
CA TYR A 199 -3.99 -3.19 -11.69
C TYR A 199 -5.50 -3.41 -11.59
N MET A 200 -5.92 -4.57 -11.10
CA MET A 200 -7.33 -4.94 -10.98
C MET A 200 -7.66 -5.27 -9.52
N GLU A 201 -8.72 -4.66 -9.01
CA GLU A 201 -9.23 -4.92 -7.67
C GLU A 201 -9.82 -6.33 -7.59
N ILE A 202 -9.60 -7.03 -6.48
CA ILE A 202 -10.10 -8.41 -6.27
C ILE A 202 -11.63 -8.42 -6.12
N GLU A 203 -12.20 -7.39 -5.50
CA GLU A 203 -13.65 -7.24 -5.32
C GLU A 203 -14.34 -6.52 -6.49
N HIS A 204 -13.80 -6.67 -7.71
CA HIS A 204 -14.41 -6.08 -8.90
C HIS A 204 -15.83 -6.66 -9.11
N PRO A 205 -16.85 -5.81 -9.37
CA PRO A 205 -18.22 -6.27 -9.56
C PRO A 205 -18.33 -7.25 -10.73
N ALA A 206 -19.19 -8.26 -10.57
CA ALA A 206 -19.50 -9.22 -11.63
C ALA A 206 -20.35 -8.56 -12.74
N PRO A 207 -20.26 -9.05 -14.00
CA PRO A 207 -21.09 -8.56 -15.09
C PRO A 207 -22.59 -8.68 -14.81
N ALA A 208 -23.37 -7.66 -15.17
CA ALA A 208 -24.82 -7.66 -14.99
C ALA A 208 -25.50 -8.63 -15.98
N ILE A 209 -26.79 -8.90 -15.78
CA ILE A 209 -27.53 -9.85 -16.64
C ILE A 209 -27.51 -9.41 -18.12
N ILE A 210 -27.62 -8.09 -18.37
CA ILE A 210 -27.63 -7.54 -19.73
C ILE A 210 -26.28 -7.62 -20.44
N ASP A 211 -25.18 -7.70 -19.68
CA ASP A 211 -23.82 -7.79 -20.22
C ASP A 211 -23.44 -9.24 -20.58
N ARG A 212 -24.30 -10.21 -20.27
CA ARG A 212 -24.04 -11.63 -20.47
C ARG A 212 -24.60 -12.11 -21.81
N GLN A 213 -23.86 -13.00 -22.46
CA GLN A 213 -24.31 -13.78 -23.60
C GLN A 213 -24.72 -15.19 -23.13
N PRO A 214 -25.73 -15.83 -23.74
CA PRO A 214 -25.96 -17.27 -23.56
C PRO A 214 -24.70 -18.07 -23.87
N VAL A 215 -24.43 -19.09 -23.08
CA VAL A 215 -23.30 -20.00 -23.31
C VAL A 215 -23.63 -20.88 -24.52
N ASP A 216 -22.95 -20.63 -25.64
CA ASP A 216 -23.19 -21.31 -26.93
C ASP A 216 -21.94 -22.00 -27.50
N THR A 217 -20.79 -21.83 -26.85
CA THR A 217 -19.50 -22.34 -27.33
C THR A 217 -18.97 -23.43 -26.38
N PRO A 218 -18.68 -24.64 -26.87
CA PRO A 218 -18.14 -25.71 -26.03
C PRO A 218 -16.71 -25.41 -25.54
N MET A 219 -16.39 -25.91 -24.34
CA MET A 219 -15.05 -25.99 -23.77
C MET A 219 -14.64 -27.46 -23.66
N GLU A 220 -13.82 -27.92 -24.60
CA GLU A 220 -13.44 -29.33 -24.68
C GLU A 220 -12.48 -29.70 -23.54
N THR A 221 -12.84 -30.75 -22.79
CA THR A 221 -11.98 -31.30 -21.73
C THR A 221 -11.07 -32.40 -22.25
N GLY A 222 -11.43 -33.06 -23.35
CA GLY A 222 -10.75 -34.23 -23.88
C GLY A 222 -11.10 -35.53 -23.16
N ILE A 223 -12.05 -35.48 -22.22
CA ILE A 223 -12.49 -36.64 -21.43
C ILE A 223 -13.85 -37.07 -21.97
N LEU A 224 -13.90 -38.24 -22.62
CA LEU A 224 -15.10 -38.73 -23.31
C LEU A 224 -16.35 -38.75 -22.41
N SER A 225 -16.22 -39.19 -21.16
CA SER A 225 -17.35 -39.25 -20.23
C SER A 225 -17.89 -37.87 -19.85
N ILE A 226 -17.02 -36.86 -19.76
CA ILE A 226 -17.44 -35.48 -19.46
C ILE A 226 -18.02 -34.87 -20.74
N ASP A 227 -17.28 -34.87 -21.84
CA ASP A 227 -17.69 -34.19 -23.06
C ASP A 227 -18.96 -34.78 -23.69
N SER A 228 -19.27 -36.06 -23.46
CA SER A 228 -20.49 -36.71 -23.98
C SER A 228 -21.70 -36.63 -23.04
N MET A 229 -21.51 -36.76 -21.73
CA MET A 229 -22.62 -36.82 -20.77
C MET A 229 -22.85 -35.49 -20.05
N PHE A 230 -21.78 -34.72 -19.82
CA PHE A 230 -21.76 -33.48 -19.04
C PHE A 230 -20.91 -32.40 -19.73
N PRO A 231 -21.27 -31.99 -20.97
CA PRO A 231 -20.47 -31.02 -21.72
C PRO A 231 -20.37 -29.68 -20.98
N ILE A 232 -19.18 -29.10 -20.94
CA ILE A 232 -18.91 -27.82 -20.29
C ILE A 232 -18.83 -26.72 -21.35
N GLY A 233 -19.56 -25.63 -21.17
CA GLY A 233 -19.50 -24.46 -22.06
C GLY A 233 -18.55 -23.35 -21.58
N ARG A 234 -18.06 -22.52 -22.49
CA ARG A 234 -17.23 -21.34 -22.15
C ARG A 234 -18.06 -20.32 -21.37
N GLY A 235 -17.61 -19.96 -20.17
CA GLY A 235 -18.34 -19.08 -19.25
C GLY A 235 -19.32 -19.82 -18.32
N GLN A 236 -19.38 -21.14 -18.37
CA GLN A 236 -20.09 -21.97 -17.39
C GLN A 236 -19.25 -22.16 -16.13
N ARG A 237 -19.93 -22.36 -15.00
CA ARG A 237 -19.32 -22.79 -13.73
C ARG A 237 -19.71 -24.25 -13.50
N GLU A 238 -18.72 -25.13 -13.44
CA GLU A 238 -18.91 -26.56 -13.22
C GLU A 238 -18.18 -26.97 -11.93
N LEU A 239 -18.89 -27.60 -11.00
CA LEU A 239 -18.32 -28.07 -9.73
C LEU A 239 -17.81 -29.50 -9.88
N ILE A 240 -16.55 -29.73 -9.54
CA ILE A 240 -15.98 -31.07 -9.40
C ILE A 240 -16.00 -31.43 -7.91
N ILE A 241 -16.76 -32.47 -7.55
CA ILE A 241 -16.89 -32.98 -6.19
C ILE A 241 -16.72 -34.50 -6.18
N GLY A 242 -16.03 -35.03 -5.17
CA GLY A 242 -15.75 -36.46 -5.00
C GLY A 242 -15.58 -36.83 -3.54
#